data_AF-A0A935GDS4-F1
#
_entry.id   AF-A0A935GDS4-F1
#
_cell.length_a   1.000
_cell.length_b   1.000
_cell.length_c   1.000
_cell.angle_alpha   90.00
_cell.angle_beta   90.00
_cell.angle_gamma   90.00
#
_symmetry.space_group_name_H-M   'P 1'
#
loop_
_entity.id
_entity.type
_entity.pdbx_description
1 polymer ?
#
loop_
_entity_poly.entity_id
_entity_poly.type
_entity_poly.pdbx_seq_one_letter_code
_entity_poly.pdbx_strand_id
1 'polypeptide(L)'
;MRGRLDVWKFLIDMWKEKPIFGYGPYKNFFYSYTIYSENEYILYLWRYGIIGIILYIFWYLFPIIKYENKKFKIFITPFYLLFGLSMMIAAITNNPISHPMISTLLAIAMGHHFALRKAPF
;
A
#
# COMPACT_ATOMS: atom_id res chain seq x y z
N MET A 1 -7.59 12.21 -23.44
CA MET A 1 -6.99 11.59 -22.24
C MET A 1 -7.40 12.40 -21.03
N ARG A 2 -7.94 11.79 -19.97
CA ARG A 2 -8.16 12.48 -18.69
C ARG A 2 -6.81 12.67 -17.99
N GLY A 3 -6.59 13.82 -17.35
CA GLY A 3 -5.39 14.03 -16.54
C GLY A 3 -5.41 13.19 -15.27
N ARG A 4 -4.24 12.94 -14.67
CA ARG A 4 -4.11 12.15 -13.42
C ARG A 4 -5.01 12.70 -12.32
N LEU A 5 -5.00 14.03 -12.15
CA LEU A 5 -5.77 14.74 -11.13
C LEU A 5 -7.29 14.61 -11.36
N ASP A 6 -7.74 14.57 -12.62
CA ASP A 6 -9.15 14.38 -12.95
C ASP A 6 -9.60 12.96 -12.58
N VAL A 7 -8.76 11.96 -12.87
CA VAL A 7 -8.99 10.57 -12.49
C VAL A 7 -9.04 10.44 -10.96
N TRP A 8 -8.08 11.06 -10.26
CA TRP A 8 -8.04 11.03 -8.80
C TRP A 8 -9.29 11.63 -8.19
N LYS A 9 -9.69 12.82 -8.65
CA LYS A 9 -10.91 13.48 -8.20
C LYS A 9 -12.14 12.61 -8.47
N PHE A 10 -12.25 12.05 -9.67
CA PHE A 10 -13.35 11.16 -10.04
C PHE A 10 -13.45 9.92 -9.13
N LEU A 11 -12.33 9.25 -8.86
CA LEU A 11 -12.30 8.07 -7.98
C LEU A 11 -12.61 8.44 -6.52
N ILE A 12 -12.11 9.58 -6.04
CA ILE A 12 -12.41 10.08 -4.69
C ILE A 12 -13.90 10.44 -4.56
N ASP A 13 -14.47 11.09 -5.58
CA ASP A 13 -15.89 11.47 -5.57
C ASP A 13 -16.80 10.25 -5.57
N MET A 14 -16.47 9.21 -6.34
CA MET A 14 -17.16 7.92 -6.23
C MET A 14 -17.00 7.29 -4.85
N TRP A 15 -15.77 7.25 -4.31
CA TRP A 15 -15.52 6.64 -3.00
C TRP A 15 -16.40 7.25 -1.89
N LYS A 16 -16.70 8.56 -1.95
CA LYS A 16 -17.60 9.22 -0.98
C LYS A 16 -18.99 8.58 -0.90
N GLU A 17 -19.47 7.95 -1.97
CA GLU A 17 -20.75 7.23 -1.95
C GLU A 17 -20.67 5.90 -1.18
N LYS A 18 -19.49 5.26 -1.14
CA LYS A 18 -19.25 3.97 -0.47
C LYS A 18 -17.93 3.97 0.33
N PRO A 19 -17.84 4.74 1.43
CA PRO A 19 -16.56 5.03 2.05
C PRO A 19 -15.90 3.85 2.77
N ILE A 20 -16.70 2.90 3.28
CA ILE A 20 -16.23 1.83 4.17
C ILE A 20 -15.60 0.66 3.40
N PHE A 21 -16.32 0.12 2.40
CA PHE A 21 -15.90 -1.07 1.63
C PHE A 21 -15.59 -0.80 0.16
N GLY A 22 -15.86 0.40 -0.35
CA GLY A 22 -15.59 0.75 -1.75
C GLY A 22 -16.44 -0.03 -2.77
N TYR A 23 -15.90 -0.17 -3.98
CA TYR A 23 -16.58 -0.77 -5.15
C TYR A 23 -16.05 -2.15 -5.55
N GLY A 24 -15.07 -2.68 -4.83
CA GLY A 24 -14.41 -3.95 -5.12
C GLY A 24 -13.47 -3.92 -6.33
N PRO A 25 -12.86 -5.07 -6.67
CA PRO A 25 -11.92 -5.19 -7.79
C PRO A 25 -12.66 -5.30 -9.13
N TYR A 26 -13.23 -4.19 -9.61
CA TYR A 26 -13.98 -4.18 -10.88
C TYR A 26 -13.12 -3.68 -12.06
N LYS A 27 -12.41 -4.62 -12.72
CA LYS A 27 -11.49 -4.29 -13.84
C LYS A 27 -12.20 -3.70 -15.06
N ASN A 28 -13.40 -4.19 -15.38
CA ASN A 28 -14.16 -3.73 -16.55
C ASN A 28 -14.46 -2.22 -16.49
N PHE A 29 -14.69 -1.67 -15.30
CA PHE A 29 -14.87 -0.23 -15.11
C PHE A 29 -13.65 0.58 -15.56
N PHE A 30 -12.44 0.15 -15.20
CA PHE A 30 -11.23 0.85 -15.59
C PHE A 30 -11.04 0.82 -17.11
N TYR A 31 -11.36 -0.30 -17.76
CA TYR A 31 -11.32 -0.41 -19.22
C TYR A 31 -12.37 0.45 -19.91
N SER A 32 -13.64 0.38 -19.47
CA SER A 32 -14.75 1.13 -20.06
C SER A 32 -14.59 2.65 -19.94
N TYR A 33 -14.01 3.12 -18.84
CA TYR A 33 -13.78 4.56 -18.61
C TYR A 33 -12.36 5.01 -18.98
N THR A 34 -11.52 4.13 -19.55
CA THR A 34 -10.11 4.41 -19.89
C THR A 34 -9.32 5.03 -18.74
N ILE A 35 -9.54 4.49 -17.54
CA ILE A 35 -8.91 4.96 -16.30
C ILE A 35 -7.63 4.17 -16.07
N TYR A 36 -6.55 4.87 -15.75
CA TYR A 36 -5.29 4.28 -15.31
C TYR A 36 -5.12 4.48 -13.81
N SER A 37 -4.79 3.40 -13.10
CA SER A 37 -4.45 3.47 -11.68
C SER A 37 -3.04 4.03 -11.55
N GLU A 38 -2.91 5.33 -11.34
CA GLU A 38 -1.61 5.99 -11.18
C GLU A 38 -1.34 6.36 -9.72
N ASN A 39 -2.24 6.01 -8.79
CA ASN A 39 -2.04 6.24 -7.38
C ASN A 39 -2.65 5.07 -6.61
N GLU A 40 -1.79 4.26 -5.99
CA GLU A 40 -2.19 3.04 -5.30
C GLU A 40 -3.08 3.36 -4.10
N TYR A 41 -2.84 4.47 -3.39
CA TYR A 41 -3.67 4.86 -2.25
C TYR A 41 -5.11 5.13 -2.67
N ILE A 42 -5.31 5.94 -3.71
CA ILE A 42 -6.64 6.26 -4.23
C ILE A 42 -7.29 5.01 -4.81
N LEU A 43 -6.52 4.13 -5.44
CA LEU A 43 -7.03 2.85 -5.93
C LEU A 43 -7.55 1.97 -4.80
N TYR A 44 -6.78 1.79 -3.73
CA TYR A 44 -7.20 0.99 -2.57
C TYR A 44 -8.38 1.64 -1.85
N LEU A 45 -8.42 2.98 -1.76
CA LEU A 45 -9.55 3.72 -1.22
C LEU A 45 -10.83 3.45 -2.02
N TRP A 46 -10.78 3.57 -3.35
CA TRP A 46 -11.94 3.33 -4.21
C TRP A 46 -12.37 1.86 -4.21
N ARG A 47 -11.42 0.92 -4.25
CA ARG A 47 -11.71 -0.53 -4.31
C ARG A 47 -12.25 -1.08 -3.00
N TYR A 48 -11.65 -0.69 -1.88
CA TYR A 48 -11.83 -1.39 -0.61
C TYR A 48 -12.19 -0.43 0.54
N GLY A 49 -12.40 0.84 0.24
CA GLY A 49 -12.73 1.87 1.21
C GLY A 49 -11.60 2.14 2.21
N ILE A 50 -11.99 2.73 3.34
CA ILE A 50 -11.06 3.04 4.42
C ILE A 50 -10.43 1.79 5.03
N ILE A 51 -11.18 0.67 5.07
CA ILE A 51 -10.69 -0.62 5.57
C ILE A 51 -9.53 -1.10 4.70
N GLY A 52 -9.68 -0.99 3.37
CA GLY A 52 -8.64 -1.34 2.43
C GLY A 52 -7.35 -0.54 2.60
N ILE A 53 -7.46 0.78 2.75
CA ILE A 53 -6.29 1.63 3.03
C ILE A 53 -5.62 1.23 4.35
N ILE A 54 -6.40 0.99 5.41
CA ILE A 54 -5.84 0.60 6.71
C ILE A 54 -5.06 -0.71 6.58
N LEU A 55 -5.64 -1.72 5.91
CA LEU A 55 -4.96 -2.99 5.66
C LEU A 55 -3.71 -2.81 4.78
N TYR A 56 -3.79 -1.98 3.75
CA TYR A 56 -2.65 -1.66 2.88
C TYR A 56 -1.49 -1.03 3.67
N ILE A 57 -1.76 -0.04 4.54
CA ILE A 57 -0.75 0.56 5.41
C ILE A 57 -0.23 -0.45 6.42
N PHE A 58 -1.12 -1.28 6.98
CA PHE A 58 -0.75 -2.32 7.94
C PHE A 58 0.27 -3.30 7.35
N TRP A 59 0.20 -3.64 6.06
CA TRP A 59 1.20 -4.49 5.41
C TRP A 59 2.63 -3.93 5.48
N TYR A 60 2.80 -2.61 5.41
CA TYR A 60 4.10 -1.97 5.61
C TYR A 60 4.52 -1.87 7.08
N LEU A 61 3.56 -1.71 7.98
CA LEU A 61 3.84 -1.55 9.42
C LEU A 61 4.05 -2.88 10.15
N PHE A 62 3.47 -3.97 9.64
CA PHE A 62 3.55 -5.30 10.22
C PHE A 62 4.97 -5.75 10.60
N PRO A 63 6.00 -5.66 9.74
CA PRO A 63 7.35 -6.09 10.10
C PRO A 63 8.00 -5.22 11.18
N ILE A 64 7.57 -3.96 11.32
CA ILE A 64 8.16 -2.99 12.25
C ILE A 64 7.70 -3.27 13.69
N ILE A 65 6.41 -3.58 13.88
CA ILE A 65 5.79 -3.73 15.19
C ILE A 65 6.00 -5.16 15.72
N LYS A 66 6.56 -5.31 16.92
CA LYS A 66 6.58 -6.59 17.65
C LYS A 66 5.87 -6.43 18.98
N TYR A 67 5.01 -7.39 19.27
CA TYR A 67 4.43 -7.55 20.58
C TYR A 67 5.24 -8.58 21.37
N GLU A 68 5.88 -8.15 22.45
CA GLU A 68 6.72 -9.00 23.30
C GLU A 68 6.61 -8.56 24.75
N ASN A 69 6.48 -9.51 25.68
CA ASN A 69 6.37 -9.24 27.13
C ASN A 69 5.29 -8.19 27.46
N LYS A 70 4.12 -8.31 26.83
CA LYS A 70 2.99 -7.37 26.94
C LYS A 70 3.30 -5.91 26.53
N LYS A 71 4.42 -5.68 25.83
CA LYS A 71 4.84 -4.35 25.34
C LYS A 71 4.98 -4.37 23.82
N PHE A 72 4.60 -3.26 23.20
CA PHE A 72 4.90 -3.02 21.78
C PHE A 72 6.31 -2.46 21.66
N LYS A 73 7.16 -3.15 20.90
CA LYS A 73 8.50 -2.69 20.54
C LYS A 73 8.54 -2.39 19.05
N ILE A 74 9.03 -1.20 18.72
CA ILE A 74 9.28 -0.76 17.35
C ILE A 74 10.77 -1.01 17.08
N PHE A 75 11.06 -1.81 16.06
CA PHE A 75 12.41 -1.99 15.56
C PHE A 75 12.36 -1.84 14.05
N ILE A 76 13.25 -1.06 13.47
CA ILE A 76 13.32 -0.85 12.04
C ILE A 76 14.79 -0.81 11.60
N THR A 77 15.12 -1.56 10.57
CA THR A 77 16.47 -1.53 9.99
C THR A 77 16.55 -0.39 8.98
N PRO A 78 17.70 0.30 8.83
CA PRO A 78 17.83 1.41 7.87
C PRO A 78 17.45 1.00 6.44
N PHE A 79 17.82 -0.22 6.03
CA PHE A 79 17.44 -0.78 4.73
C PHE A 79 15.92 -0.88 4.56
N TYR A 80 15.21 -1.45 5.54
CA TYR A 80 13.76 -1.59 5.47
C TYR A 80 13.05 -0.23 5.48
N LEU A 81 13.55 0.71 6.30
CA LEU A 81 13.01 2.07 6.34
C LEU A 81 13.11 2.75 4.97
N LEU A 82 14.30 2.75 4.36
CA LEU A 82 14.53 3.41 3.07
C LEU A 82 13.73 2.74 1.94
N PHE A 83 13.69 1.41 1.92
CA PHE A 83 12.91 0.66 0.93
C PHE A 83 11.39 0.88 1.11
N GLY A 84 10.89 0.86 2.35
CA GLY A 84 9.49 1.14 2.65
C GLY A 84 9.09 2.57 2.25
N LEU A 85 9.93 3.56 2.56
CA LEU A 85 9.67 4.95 2.17
C LEU A 85 9.67 5.14 0.66
N SER A 86 10.63 4.54 -0.07
CA SER A 86 10.67 4.65 -1.52
C SER A 86 9.43 4.02 -2.17
N MET A 87 8.96 2.89 -1.64
CA MET A 87 7.71 2.25 -2.03
C MET A 87 6.49 3.15 -1.77
N MET A 88 6.40 3.74 -0.59
CA MET A 88 5.29 4.63 -0.22
C MET A 88 5.25 5.89 -1.10
N ILE A 89 6.40 6.44 -1.47
CA ILE A 89 6.49 7.58 -2.39
C ILE A 89 6.12 7.15 -3.81
N ALA A 90 6.61 6.00 -4.27
CA ALA A 90 6.27 5.45 -5.58
C ALA A 90 4.77 5.15 -5.72
N ALA A 91 4.09 4.78 -4.63
CA ALA A 91 2.65 4.54 -4.59
C ALA A 91 1.79 5.79 -4.87
N ILE A 92 2.37 7.00 -4.80
CA ILE A 92 1.66 8.24 -5.17
C ILE A 92 1.50 8.36 -6.69
N THR A 93 2.45 7.84 -7.45
CA THR A 93 2.53 8.00 -8.92
C THR A 93 2.44 6.68 -9.69
N ASN A 94 2.37 5.54 -8.99
CA ASN A 94 2.23 4.21 -9.57
C ASN A 94 1.60 3.20 -8.57
N ASN A 95 1.54 1.92 -8.92
CA ASN A 95 1.09 0.81 -8.06
C ASN A 95 2.21 -0.19 -7.77
N PRO A 96 3.21 0.17 -6.94
CA PRO A 96 4.38 -0.65 -6.71
C PRO A 96 4.06 -2.00 -6.06
N ILE A 97 3.14 -2.09 -5.08
CA ILE A 97 2.80 -3.38 -4.45
C ILE A 97 2.11 -4.32 -5.43
N SER A 98 1.29 -3.77 -6.32
CA SER A 98 0.58 -4.56 -7.34
C SER A 98 1.52 -5.21 -8.36
N HIS A 99 2.78 -4.77 -8.45
CA HIS A 99 3.76 -5.33 -9.37
C HIS A 99 4.49 -6.55 -8.76
N PRO A 100 4.44 -7.75 -9.39
CA PRO A 100 4.99 -8.99 -8.80
C PRO A 100 6.46 -8.92 -8.41
N MET A 101 7.30 -8.29 -9.24
CA MET A 101 8.73 -8.16 -8.94
C MET A 101 9.00 -7.24 -7.73
N ILE A 102 8.17 -6.21 -7.55
CA ILE A 102 8.39 -5.27 -6.46
C ILE A 102 7.86 -5.86 -5.15
N SER A 103 6.74 -6.60 -5.20
CA SER A 103 6.22 -7.31 -4.04
C SER A 103 7.16 -8.42 -3.56
N THR A 104 7.87 -9.12 -4.46
CA THR A 104 8.92 -10.07 -4.06
C THR A 104 10.11 -9.37 -3.41
N LEU A 105 10.56 -8.22 -3.94
CA LEU A 105 11.62 -7.42 -3.31
C LEU A 105 11.20 -6.92 -1.91
N LEU A 106 9.94 -6.50 -1.74
CA LEU A 106 9.39 -6.15 -0.44
C LEU A 106 9.43 -7.33 0.53
N ALA A 107 9.05 -8.53 0.08
CA ALA A 107 9.11 -9.73 0.90
C ALA A 107 10.55 -10.07 1.33
N ILE A 108 11.53 -9.92 0.44
CA ILE A 108 12.95 -10.09 0.76
C ILE A 108 13.40 -9.05 1.80
N ALA A 109 13.01 -7.78 1.64
CA ALA A 109 13.34 -6.72 2.59
C ALA A 109 12.74 -6.97 3.98
N MET A 110 11.51 -7.49 4.04
CA MET A 110 10.88 -7.92 5.28
C MET A 110 11.63 -9.10 5.91
N GLY A 111 12.00 -10.10 5.12
CA GLY A 111 12.78 -11.26 5.59
C GLY A 111 14.13 -10.85 6.19
N HIS A 112 14.86 -9.97 5.50
CA HIS A 112 16.11 -9.38 5.99
C HIS A 112 15.90 -8.61 7.30
N HIS A 113 14.84 -7.80 7.39
CA HIS A 113 14.49 -7.07 8.60
C HIS A 113 14.26 -8.01 9.79
N PHE A 114 13.48 -9.09 9.60
CA PHE A 114 13.21 -10.07 10.64
C PHE A 114 14.45 -10.89 11.03
N ALA A 115 15.34 -11.19 10.09
CA ALA A 115 16.58 -11.92 10.37
C ALA A 115 17.49 -11.12 11.31
N LEU A 116 17.75 -9.84 10.98
CA LEU A 116 18.55 -8.95 11.82
C LEU A 116 17.91 -8.68 13.18
N ARG A 117 16.57 -8.68 13.25
CA ARG A 117 15.84 -8.54 14.51
C ARG A 117 16.05 -9.72 15.47
N LYS A 118 16.36 -10.92 14.97
CA LYS A 118 16.61 -12.12 15.79
C LYS A 118 18.10 -12.29 16.16
N ALA A 119 19.00 -11.59 15.50
CA ALA A 119 20.42 -11.70 15.76
C ALA A 119 20.75 -11.09 17.15
N PRO A 120 21.37 -11.85 18.07
CA PRO A 120 21.98 -11.26 19.25
C PRO A 120 23.23 -10.53 18.79
N PHE A 121 23.20 -9.20 18.78
CA PHE A 121 24.40 -8.39 18.79
C PHE A 121 24.74 -8.05 20.24
#